data_AF-A0A7C2GB45-F1
#
_entry.id   AF-A0A7C2GB45-F1
#
_cell.length_a   1.000
_cell.length_b   1.000
_cell.length_c   1.000
_cell.angle_alpha   90.00
_cell.angle_beta   90.00
_cell.angle_gamma   90.00
#
_symmetry.space_group_name_H-M   'P 1'
#
loop_
_entity.id
_entity.type
_entity.pdbx_description
1 polymer ?
#
loop_
_entity_poly.entity_id
_entity_poly.type
_entity_poly.pdbx_seq_one_letter_code
_entity_poly.pdbx_strand_id
1 'polypeptide(L)' 'MRVIKLLVTVVIMVVLGFLLLASEPVAKQEYSKKEKKACTYCHTSKNPKDYSDKDLNEAGKYYKEKKTLEGYKEKK' A
#
# COMPACT_ATOMS: atom_id res chain seq x y z
N MET A 1 -8.07 -20.29 -39.51
CA MET A 1 -8.23 -20.62 -38.08
C MET A 1 -6.98 -20.42 -37.21
N ARG A 2 -5.75 -20.69 -37.68
CA ARG A 2 -4.52 -20.52 -36.87
C ARG A 2 -4.17 -19.07 -36.54
N VAL A 3 -4.27 -18.17 -37.53
CA VAL A 3 -3.96 -16.73 -37.35
C VAL A 3 -4.94 -16.03 -36.41
N ILE A 4 -6.23 -16.37 -36.50
CA ILE A 4 -7.27 -15.84 -35.61
C ILE A 4 -7.02 -16.30 -34.16
N LYS A 5 -6.64 -17.57 -33.94
CA LYS A 5 -6.28 -18.07 -32.60
C LYS A 5 -5.07 -17.33 -32.03
N LEU A 6 -4.04 -17.06 -32.84
CA LEU A 6 -2.86 -16.32 -32.39
C LEU A 6 -3.18 -14.87 -32.00
N LEU A 7 -4.00 -14.17 -32.79
CA LEU A 7 -4.43 -12.82 -32.47
C LEU A 7 -5.23 -12.76 -31.16
N VAL A 8 -6.15 -13.72 -30.96
CA VAL A 8 -6.93 -13.80 -29.72
C VAL A 8 -6.02 -14.02 -28.51
N THR A 9 -5.04 -14.91 -28.59
CA THR A 9 -4.09 -15.15 -27.49
C THR A 9 -3.26 -13.90 -27.17
N VAL A 10 -2.79 -13.16 -28.18
CA VAL A 10 -2.01 -11.93 -27.97
C VAL A 10 -2.86 -10.86 -27.30
N VAL A 11 -4.10 -10.65 -27.75
CA VAL A 11 -5.01 -9.67 -27.15
C VAL A 11 -5.31 -10.03 -25.68
N ILE A 12 -5.56 -11.31 -25.39
CA ILE A 12 -5.78 -11.78 -24.01
C ILE A 12 -4.55 -11.49 -23.14
N MET A 13 -3.35 -11.76 -23.63
CA MET A 13 -2.09 -11.48 -22.90
C MET A 13 -1.87 -9.99 -22.64
N VAL A 14 -2.16 -9.13 -23.61
CA VAL A 14 -2.04 -7.66 -23.46
C VAL A 14 -3.05 -7.14 -22.44
N VAL A 15 -4.30 -7.61 -22.49
CA VAL A 15 -5.35 -7.20 -21.55
C VAL A 15 -5.03 -7.65 -20.13
N LEU A 16 -4.59 -8.90 -19.94
CA LEU A 16 -4.14 -9.42 -18.65
C LEU A 16 -2.93 -8.66 -18.11
N GLY A 17 -1.95 -8.35 -18.96
CA GLY A 17 -0.79 -7.56 -18.58
C GLY A 17 -1.18 -6.16 -18.10
N PHE A 18 -2.10 -5.50 -18.79
CA PHE A 18 -2.58 -4.17 -18.43
C PHE A 18 -3.36 -4.15 -17.10
N LEU A 19 -4.16 -5.19 -16.83
CA LEU A 19 -4.89 -5.33 -15.55
C LEU A 19 -3.95 -5.44 -14.34
N LEU A 20 -2.76 -6.04 -14.49
CA LEU A 20 -1.80 -6.19 -13.40
C LEU A 20 -1.05 -4.90 -13.04
N LEU A 21 -1.01 -3.92 -13.95
CA LEU A 21 -0.36 -2.62 -13.73
C LEU A 21 -1.22 -1.63 -12.91
N ALA A 22 -2.52 -1.91 -12.71
CA ALA A 22 -3.47 -0.97 -12.11
C ALA A 22 -3.49 -0.96 -10.57
N SER A 23 -2.59 -1.66 -9.88
CA SER A 23 -2.55 -1.71 -8.42
C SER A 23 -1.47 -0.81 -7.82
N GLU A 24 -1.56 0.50 -8.05
CA GLU A 24 -0.89 1.43 -7.15
C GLU A 24 -1.60 1.40 -5.79
N PRO A 25 -0.88 1.24 -4.66
CA PRO A 25 -1.50 1.32 -3.34
C PRO A 25 -1.92 2.77 -3.06
N VAL A 26 -3.12 3.15 -3.52
CA VAL A 26 -3.74 4.48 -3.31
C VAL A 26 -3.94 4.79 -1.82
N ALA A 27 -3.88 3.78 -0.95
CA ALA A 27 -3.98 3.95 0.49
C ALA A 27 -2.59 4.25 1.11
N LYS A 28 -2.22 5.52 1.26
CA LYS A 28 -1.25 5.99 2.30
C LYS A 28 -1.06 7.51 2.39
N GLN A 29 -1.15 8.26 1.28
CA GLN A 29 -0.87 9.71 1.30
C GLN A 29 -1.89 10.52 2.11
N GLU A 30 -3.14 10.06 2.17
CA GLU A 30 -4.19 10.78 2.91
C GLU A 30 -3.98 10.71 4.43
N TYR A 31 -3.54 9.56 4.93
CA TYR A 31 -3.24 9.37 6.36
C TYR A 31 -2.02 10.17 6.80
N SER A 32 -0.97 10.24 5.98
CA SER A 32 0.19 11.07 6.28
C SER A 32 -0.15 12.56 6.27
N LYS A 33 -1.05 13.01 5.39
CA LYS A 33 -1.57 14.38 5.38
C LYS A 33 -2.42 14.71 6.61
N LYS A 34 -3.27 13.78 7.05
CA LYS A 34 -4.11 13.93 8.24
C LYS A 34 -3.26 14.07 9.51
N GLU A 35 -2.35 13.14 9.72
CA GLU A 35 -1.59 13.05 10.97
C GLU A 35 -0.35 13.96 10.99
N LYS A 36 0.17 14.34 9.82
CA LYS A 36 1.38 15.17 9.66
C LYS A 36 2.60 14.62 10.41
N LYS A 37 2.67 13.30 10.58
CA LYS A 37 3.81 12.58 11.18
C LYS A 37 4.68 11.96 10.09
N ALA A 38 5.97 11.81 10.39
CA ALA A 38 6.89 11.08 9.52
C ALA A 38 6.45 9.60 9.39
N CYS A 39 6.77 8.94 8.27
CA CYS A 39 6.42 7.53 8.07
C CYS A 39 7.00 6.63 9.17
N THR A 40 8.20 6.95 9.65
CA THR A 40 8.90 6.27 10.76
C THR A 40 8.19 6.42 12.12
N TYR A 41 7.18 7.29 12.21
CA TYR A 41 6.34 7.38 13.40
C TYR A 41 5.46 6.15 13.57
N CYS A 42 4.99 5.54 12.48
CA CYS A 42 4.17 4.34 12.50
C CYS A 42 4.92 3.09 12.03
N HIS A 43 5.89 3.26 11.13
CA HIS A 43 6.67 2.19 10.53
C HIS A 43 8.02 1.99 11.20
N THR A 44 8.41 0.74 11.45
CA THR A 44 9.75 0.41 11.95
C THR A 44 10.81 0.41 10.86
N SER A 45 10.42 0.10 9.62
CA SER A 45 11.32 0.07 8.48
C SER A 45 11.72 1.47 8.07
N LYS A 46 12.93 1.57 7.52
CA LYS A 46 13.44 2.80 6.91
C LYS A 46 13.14 2.87 5.40
N ASN A 47 12.78 1.74 4.80
CA ASN A 47 12.56 1.63 3.37
C ASN A 47 11.05 1.54 3.08
N PRO A 48 10.47 2.51 2.35
CA PRO A 48 9.05 2.54 2.05
C PRO A 48 8.52 1.30 1.31
N LYS A 49 9.39 0.59 0.59
CA LYS A 49 9.02 -0.66 -0.11
C LYS A 49 8.66 -1.79 0.86
N ASP A 50 9.14 -1.71 2.10
CA ASP A 50 8.93 -2.75 3.13
C ASP A 50 7.76 -2.40 4.08
N TYR A 51 7.10 -1.25 3.87
CA TYR A 51 6.00 -0.77 4.71
C TYR A 51 4.76 -1.64 4.55
N SER A 52 4.53 -2.48 5.55
CA SER A 52 3.39 -3.39 5.63
C SER A 52 2.79 -3.39 7.04
N ASP A 53 1.66 -4.06 7.21
CA ASP A 53 1.05 -4.25 8.53
C ASP A 53 1.95 -4.99 9.53
N LYS A 54 2.94 -5.74 9.03
CA LYS A 54 3.95 -6.42 9.85
C LYS A 54 5.04 -5.48 10.36
N ASP A 55 5.17 -4.31 9.75
CA ASP A 55 6.19 -3.30 10.00
C ASP A 55 5.68 -2.16 10.90
N LEU A 56 4.56 -2.36 11.61
CA LEU A 56 3.99 -1.33 12.47
C LEU A 56 4.58 -1.40 13.89
N ASN A 57 5.03 -0.25 14.39
CA ASN A 57 5.37 -0.08 15.81
C ASN A 57 4.10 0.08 16.68
N GLU A 58 4.24 0.40 17.96
CA GLU A 58 3.09 0.60 18.85
C GLU A 58 2.13 1.70 18.35
N ALA A 59 2.64 2.83 17.85
CA ALA A 59 1.82 3.92 17.31
C ALA A 59 1.09 3.50 16.03
N GLY A 60 1.79 2.80 15.14
CA GLY A 60 1.21 2.26 13.91
C GLY A 60 0.11 1.24 14.18
N LYS A 61 0.29 0.36 15.17
CA LYS A 61 -0.73 -0.59 15.63
C LYS A 61 -1.95 0.15 16.21
N TYR A 62 -1.73 1.15 17.06
CA TYR A 62 -2.80 1.99 17.61
C TYR A 62 -3.60 2.67 16.50
N TYR A 63 -2.92 3.30 15.53
CA TYR A 63 -3.58 3.93 14.40
C TYR A 63 -4.35 2.93 13.53
N LYS A 64 -3.83 1.72 13.34
CA LYS A 64 -4.52 0.68 12.56
C LYS A 64 -5.89 0.35 13.16
N GLU A 65 -5.98 0.30 14.49
CA GLU A 65 -7.21 0.02 15.25
C GLU A 65 -8.12 1.24 15.38
N LYS A 66 -7.57 2.41 15.70
CA LYS A 66 -8.33 3.62 16.05
C LYS A 66 -8.56 4.59 14.90
N LYS A 67 -7.79 4.46 13.81
CA LYS A 67 -7.79 5.37 12.63
C LYS A 67 -7.50 6.84 12.99
N THR A 68 -6.86 7.07 14.13
CA THR A 68 -6.41 8.37 14.65
C THR A 68 -5.20 8.13 15.57
N LEU A 69 -4.27 9.09 15.64
CA LEU A 69 -3.23 9.11 16.67
C LEU A 69 -3.65 9.92 17.91
N GLU A 70 -4.85 10.52 17.90
CA GLU A 70 -5.38 11.26 19.04
C GLU A 70 -5.51 10.35 20.26
N GLY A 71 -4.91 10.77 21.37
CA GLY A 71 -4.91 9.99 22.62
C GLY A 71 -3.84 8.89 22.69
N TYR A 72 -3.08 8.64 21.61
CA TYR A 72 -1.87 7.82 21.71
C TYR A 72 -0.82 8.57 22.55
N LYS A 73 -0.34 7.94 23.62
CA LYS A 73 0.77 8.45 24.43
C LYS A 73 1.99 7.60 24.15
N GLU A 74 3.04 8.24 23.65
CA GLU A 74 4.34 7.60 23.47
C GLU A 74 4.87 7.14 24.83
N LYS A 75 5.22 5.85 24.92
CA LYS A 75 5.96 5.33 26.07
C LYS A 75 7.40 5.82 25.90
N LYS A 76 7.81 6.75 26.77
CA LYS A 76 9.14 7.34 26.80
C LYS A 76 10.14 6.39 27.45
#